data_AF-A0A1G7BA70-F1
#
_entry.id   AF-A0A1G7BA70-F1
#
_cell.length_a   1.000
_cell.length_b   1.000
_cell.length_c   1.000
_cell.angle_alpha   90.00
_cell.angle_beta   90.00
_cell.angle_gamma   90.00
#
_symmetry.space_group_name_H-M   'P 1'
#
loop_
_entity.id
_entity.type
_entity.pdbx_description
1 polymer ?
#
loop_
_entity_poly.entity_id
_entity_poly.type
_entity_poly.pdbx_seq_one_letter_code
_entity_poly.pdbx_strand_id
1 'polypeptide(L)'
;MKSITIQGKKRESVGKKSTKALRDAELVPCVVYGGSEPLHFSTEEKSFKNLVYTPDAHTVSLEVDGQTISAVLQDIQFDPITDRILHADFYQLSADKPVIMEVPVRLTGRARGVVAGGALRQSFRKLKVKALPANLPDEIVIDVTKLRIGNKTYVGDIKSNDYTFMHPDNAVVVAVKMSRTAMKGGVADDDDEEEESAE
;
A
#
# COMPACT_ATOMS: atom_id res chain seq x y z
N MET A 1 -0.75 7.87 -11.43
CA MET A 1 -0.90 8.08 -9.98
C MET A 1 -1.66 9.35 -9.68
N LYS A 2 -2.63 9.26 -8.78
CA LYS A 2 -3.38 10.43 -8.32
C LYS A 2 -2.49 11.27 -7.41
N SER A 3 -2.62 12.59 -7.53
CA SER A 3 -1.92 13.55 -6.69
C SER A 3 -2.90 14.27 -5.77
N ILE A 4 -2.51 14.49 -4.52
CA ILE A 4 -3.32 15.19 -3.50
C ILE A 4 -2.58 16.44 -3.06
N THR A 5 -3.26 17.58 -3.03
CA THR A 5 -2.69 18.82 -2.51
C THR A 5 -2.88 18.91 -1.00
N ILE A 6 -1.80 19.23 -0.27
CA ILE A 6 -1.84 19.51 1.17
C ILE A 6 -1.25 20.90 1.39
N GLN A 7 -2.05 21.78 1.98
CA GLN A 7 -1.61 23.13 2.35
C GLN A 7 -1.05 23.14 3.76
N GLY A 8 0.11 23.73 3.93
CA GLY A 8 0.82 23.79 5.21
C GLY A 8 1.39 25.18 5.47
N LYS A 9 1.69 25.43 6.75
CA LYS A 9 2.43 26.62 7.19
C LYS A 9 3.78 26.20 7.73
N LYS A 10 4.85 26.89 7.33
CA LYS A 10 6.19 26.60 7.84
C LYS A 10 6.23 26.81 9.36
N ARG A 11 7.01 25.96 10.04
CA ARG A 11 7.23 26.05 11.49
C ARG A 11 8.51 26.80 11.77
N GLU A 12 8.41 27.92 12.49
CA GLU A 12 9.57 28.69 12.93
C GLU A 12 10.22 28.10 14.20
N SER A 13 9.43 27.46 15.06
CA SER A 13 9.90 26.90 16.33
C SER A 13 9.68 25.38 16.41
N VAL A 14 10.77 24.65 16.61
CA VAL A 14 10.78 23.20 16.82
C VAL A 14 11.08 22.90 18.29
N GLY A 15 10.36 21.95 18.88
CA GLY A 15 10.56 21.53 20.26
C GLY A 15 9.30 20.99 20.93
N LYS A 16 9.44 20.50 22.16
CA LYS A 16 8.33 19.86 22.90
C LYS A 16 7.15 20.80 23.13
N LYS A 17 7.42 22.04 23.56
CA LYS A 17 6.38 23.03 23.90
C LYS A 17 5.60 23.48 22.66
N SER A 18 6.28 23.83 21.57
CA SER A 18 5.63 24.25 20.32
C SER A 18 4.84 23.11 19.67
N THR A 19 5.39 21.90 19.66
CA THR A 19 4.70 20.72 19.11
C THR A 19 3.44 20.36 19.89
N LYS A 20 3.47 20.49 21.23
CA LYS A 20 2.27 20.29 22.05
C LYS A 20 1.19 21.32 21.70
N ALA A 21 1.54 22.60 21.61
CA ALA A 21 0.59 23.65 21.27
C ALA A 21 -0.06 23.45 19.88
N LEU A 22 0.69 22.96 18.89
CA LEU A 22 0.14 22.62 17.57
C LEU A 22 -0.90 21.50 17.65
N ARG A 23 -0.60 20.42 18.38
CA ARG A 23 -1.52 19.29 18.55
C ARG A 23 -2.77 19.68 19.34
N ASP A 24 -2.61 20.51 20.36
CA ASP A 24 -3.73 21.06 21.15
C ASP A 24 -4.64 21.94 20.27
N ALA A 25 -4.11 22.54 19.20
CA ALA A 25 -4.83 23.32 18.20
C ALA A 25 -5.30 22.48 16.98
N GLU A 26 -5.32 21.14 17.08
CA GLU A 26 -5.72 20.21 16.01
C GLU A 26 -4.87 20.30 14.73
N LEU A 27 -3.64 20.80 14.84
CA LEU A 27 -2.66 20.82 13.76
C LEU A 27 -1.71 19.64 13.90
N VAL A 28 -1.40 19.03 12.75
CA VAL A 28 -0.45 17.93 12.64
C VAL A 28 0.92 18.52 12.27
N PRO A 29 1.96 18.30 13.10
CA PRO A 29 3.32 18.63 12.73
C PRO A 29 3.84 17.64 11.67
N CYS A 30 4.51 18.17 10.65
CA CYS A 30 5.03 17.41 9.53
C CYS A 30 6.47 17.81 9.20
N VAL A 31 7.13 16.93 8.45
CA VAL A 31 8.44 17.20 7.85
C VAL A 31 8.44 16.71 6.41
N VAL A 32 9.06 17.48 5.51
CA VAL A 32 9.46 16.99 4.19
C VAL A 32 10.99 17.01 4.08
N TYR A 33 11.56 15.90 3.65
CA TYR A 33 13.01 15.72 3.47
C TYR A 33 13.33 15.01 2.15
N GLY A 34 14.61 14.88 1.80
CA GLY A 34 15.07 14.29 0.54
C GLY A 34 15.53 15.32 -0.51
N GLY A 35 15.23 16.60 -0.29
CA GLY A 35 15.83 17.74 -0.97
C GLY A 35 17.15 18.21 -0.34
N SER A 36 17.46 19.49 -0.49
CA SER A 36 18.67 20.10 0.10
C SER A 36 18.60 20.21 1.63
N GLU A 37 17.45 20.66 2.15
CA GLU A 37 17.24 20.86 3.58
C GLU A 37 15.86 20.31 3.99
N PRO A 38 15.72 19.69 5.18
CA PRO A 38 14.42 19.33 5.72
C PRO A 38 13.57 20.57 6.02
N LEU A 39 12.32 20.57 5.56
CA LEU A 39 11.36 21.62 5.84
C LEU A 39 10.32 21.12 6.83
N HIS A 40 10.24 21.79 7.99
CA HIS A 40 9.20 21.53 8.98
C HIS A 40 8.00 22.43 8.74
N PHE A 41 6.83 21.83 8.67
CA PHE A 41 5.56 22.54 8.47
C PHE A 41 4.46 21.91 9.34
N SER A 42 3.31 22.56 9.41
CA SER A 42 2.12 22.01 10.02
C SER A 42 0.92 22.18 9.12
N THR A 43 0.00 21.23 9.13
CA THR A 43 -1.26 21.28 8.38
C THR A 43 -2.41 20.81 9.28
N GLU A 44 -3.64 21.06 8.85
CA GLU A 44 -4.83 20.54 9.51
C GLU A 44 -4.93 19.02 9.34
N GLU A 45 -5.39 18.32 10.38
CA GLU A 45 -5.58 16.86 10.33
C GLU A 45 -6.52 16.42 9.20
N LYS A 46 -7.52 17.25 8.86
CA LYS A 46 -8.48 16.98 7.79
C LYS A 46 -7.83 16.85 6.41
N SER A 47 -6.70 17.50 6.18
CA SER A 47 -5.94 17.42 4.91
C SER A 47 -5.48 15.99 4.60
N PHE A 48 -5.30 15.16 5.63
CA PHE A 48 -4.85 13.77 5.48
C PHE A 48 -5.96 12.81 5.07
N LYS A 49 -7.24 13.22 5.11
CA LYS A 49 -8.36 12.29 4.96
C LYS A 49 -8.28 11.46 3.68
N ASN A 50 -8.00 12.14 2.57
CA ASN A 50 -7.93 11.53 1.24
C ASN A 50 -6.59 10.83 0.96
N LEU A 51 -5.58 11.06 1.80
CA LEU A 51 -4.25 10.47 1.66
C LEU A 51 -4.10 9.19 2.49
N VAL A 52 -4.60 9.21 3.73
CA VAL A 52 -4.34 8.18 4.75
C VAL A 52 -5.43 7.13 4.80
N TYR A 53 -6.70 7.54 4.78
CA TYR A 53 -7.84 6.64 4.96
C TYR A 53 -8.36 6.08 3.62
N THR A 54 -7.45 5.89 2.65
CA THR A 54 -7.76 5.32 1.35
C THR A 54 -6.84 4.13 1.06
N PRO A 55 -7.31 3.12 0.31
CA PRO A 55 -6.45 2.00 -0.09
C PRO A 55 -5.42 2.41 -1.16
N ASP A 56 -5.71 3.48 -1.90
CA ASP A 56 -4.95 3.99 -3.04
C ASP A 56 -3.57 4.50 -2.61
N ALA A 57 -2.59 4.36 -3.51
CA ALA A 57 -1.30 5.05 -3.40
C ALA A 57 -1.39 6.42 -4.07
N HIS A 58 -0.88 7.46 -3.40
CA HIS A 58 -0.94 8.84 -3.87
C HIS A 58 0.42 9.51 -3.80
N THR A 59 0.67 10.39 -4.77
CA THR A 59 1.67 11.44 -4.61
C THR A 59 1.03 12.66 -3.95
N VAL A 60 1.85 13.51 -3.37
CA VAL A 60 1.41 14.68 -2.61
C VAL A 60 2.07 15.93 -3.15
N SER A 61 1.27 16.97 -3.40
CA SER A 61 1.73 18.31 -3.71
C SER A 61 1.63 19.15 -2.43
N LEU A 62 2.76 19.34 -1.76
CA LEU A 62 2.84 20.13 -0.53
C LEU A 62 2.96 21.62 -0.89
N GLU A 63 1.97 22.41 -0.52
CA GLU A 63 1.99 23.86 -0.65
C GLU A 63 2.34 24.48 0.70
N VAL A 64 3.59 24.91 0.87
CA VAL A 64 4.09 25.51 2.12
C VAL A 64 4.63 26.90 1.83
N ASP A 65 4.00 27.93 2.41
CA ASP A 65 4.37 29.34 2.27
C ASP A 65 4.64 29.79 0.82
N GLY A 66 3.80 29.33 -0.11
CA GLY A 66 3.89 29.66 -1.54
C GLY A 66 4.86 28.79 -2.36
N GLN A 67 5.59 27.87 -1.73
CA GLN A 67 6.40 26.87 -2.41
C GLN A 67 5.61 25.58 -2.62
N THR A 68 5.66 25.01 -3.82
CA THR A 68 5.05 23.72 -4.15
C THR A 68 6.11 22.63 -4.21
N ILE A 69 5.98 21.61 -3.38
CA ILE A 69 6.94 20.51 -3.26
C ILE A 69 6.22 19.19 -3.55
N SER A 70 6.65 18.50 -4.61
CA SER A 70 6.18 17.15 -4.91
C SER A 70 6.82 16.14 -3.96
N ALA A 71 6.01 15.34 -3.29
CA ALA A 71 6.43 14.40 -2.26
C ALA A 71 5.57 13.13 -2.22
N VAL A 72 6.00 12.14 -1.43
CA VAL A 72 5.22 10.95 -1.07
C VAL A 72 5.16 10.84 0.45
N LEU A 73 4.03 10.34 0.98
CA LEU A 73 3.94 10.02 2.41
C LEU A 73 4.83 8.82 2.71
N GLN A 74 5.83 9.01 3.56
CA GLN A 74 6.81 8.00 3.92
C GLN A 74 6.43 7.28 5.21
N ASP A 75 6.01 8.04 6.22
CA ASP A 75 5.61 7.49 7.52
C ASP A 75 4.53 8.37 8.16
N ILE A 76 3.73 7.75 9.02
CA ILE A 76 2.67 8.41 9.75
C ILE A 76 2.54 7.80 11.14
N GLN A 77 2.46 8.67 12.14
CA GLN A 77 2.33 8.28 13.53
C GLN A 77 0.93 8.58 14.02
N PHE A 78 0.31 7.60 14.67
CA PHE A 78 -1.00 7.74 15.29
C PHE A 78 -0.90 7.67 16.81
N ASP A 79 -1.79 8.38 17.47
CA ASP A 79 -2.04 8.21 18.89
C ASP A 79 -2.75 6.86 19.11
N PRO A 80 -2.20 5.96 19.94
CA PRO A 80 -2.70 4.59 20.06
C PRO A 80 -4.07 4.48 20.77
N ILE A 81 -4.57 5.55 21.37
CA ILE A 81 -5.83 5.56 22.12
C ILE A 81 -6.90 6.33 21.34
N THR A 82 -6.53 7.46 20.75
CA THR A 82 -7.46 8.37 20.08
C THR A 82 -7.46 8.25 18.56
N ASP A 83 -6.55 7.46 17.98
CA ASP A 83 -6.31 7.31 16.53
C ASP A 83 -6.01 8.63 15.79
N ARG A 84 -5.69 9.70 16.53
CA ARG A 84 -5.32 11.00 15.96
C ARG A 84 -3.95 10.97 15.33
N ILE A 85 -3.75 11.72 14.26
CA ILE A 85 -2.44 11.82 13.59
C ILE A 85 -1.50 12.70 14.44
N LEU A 86 -0.40 12.12 14.93
CA LEU A 86 0.59 12.80 15.77
C LEU A 86 1.73 13.45 14.98
N HIS A 87 2.09 12.85 13.85
CA HIS A 87 3.17 13.30 12.97
C HIS A 87 3.04 12.65 11.58
N ALA A 88 3.50 13.34 10.55
CA ALA A 88 3.61 12.79 9.20
C ALA A 88 4.94 13.18 8.54
N ASP A 89 5.57 12.18 7.91
CA ASP A 89 6.84 12.29 7.22
C ASP A 89 6.61 12.22 5.72
N PHE A 90 7.15 13.19 4.99
CA PHE A 90 7.10 13.25 3.55
C PHE A 90 8.49 13.14 2.96
N TYR A 91 8.62 12.36 1.89
CA TYR A 91 9.84 12.27 1.10
C TYR A 91 9.66 13.01 -0.22
N GLN A 92 10.51 14.00 -0.48
CA GLN A 92 10.49 14.80 -1.69
C GLN A 92 10.83 13.94 -2.91
N LEU A 93 9.97 13.98 -3.92
CA LEU A 93 10.17 13.27 -5.18
C LEU A 93 11.15 14.05 -6.05
N SER A 94 12.15 13.34 -6.59
CA SER A 94 13.04 13.82 -7.64
C SER A 94 12.87 12.93 -8.86
N ALA A 95 12.84 13.51 -10.07
CA ALA A 95 12.62 12.74 -11.31
C ALA A 95 13.64 11.61 -11.50
N ASP A 96 14.88 11.84 -11.07
CA ASP A 96 16.01 10.94 -11.33
C ASP A 96 16.29 9.93 -10.20
N LYS A 97 15.55 10.01 -9.08
CA LYS A 97 15.80 9.18 -7.91
C LYS A 97 14.68 8.17 -7.71
N PRO A 98 14.99 6.86 -7.62
CA PRO A 98 13.97 5.87 -7.33
C PRO A 98 13.48 6.01 -5.89
N VAL A 99 12.17 5.86 -5.70
CA VAL A 99 11.49 5.93 -4.40
C VAL A 99 10.81 4.60 -4.09
N ILE A 100 10.68 4.31 -2.80
CA ILE A 100 10.01 3.11 -2.31
C ILE A 100 8.65 3.51 -1.77
N MET A 101 7.59 2.86 -2.23
CA MET A 101 6.22 3.15 -1.80
C MET A 101 5.39 1.88 -1.73
N GLU A 102 4.39 1.87 -0.86
CA GLU A 102 3.40 0.81 -0.78
C GLU A 102 2.26 1.03 -1.80
N VAL A 103 2.17 0.12 -2.77
CA VAL A 103 1.15 0.14 -3.81
C VAL A 103 0.09 -0.93 -3.51
N PRO A 104 -1.22 -0.61 -3.59
CA PRO A 104 -2.28 -1.57 -3.35
C PRO A 104 -2.29 -2.70 -4.39
N VAL A 105 -2.63 -3.89 -3.92
CA VAL A 105 -2.85 -5.07 -4.77
C VAL A 105 -4.34 -5.25 -4.98
N ARG A 106 -4.79 -5.14 -6.22
CA ARG A 106 -6.17 -5.34 -6.62
C ARG A 106 -6.35 -6.69 -7.29
N LEU A 107 -7.28 -7.47 -6.76
CA LEU A 107 -7.62 -8.77 -7.32
C LEU A 107 -8.77 -8.61 -8.31
N THR A 108 -8.67 -9.28 -9.46
CA THR A 108 -9.70 -9.31 -10.50
C THR A 108 -10.11 -10.75 -10.79
N GLY A 109 -11.36 -10.92 -11.23
CA GLY A 109 -11.92 -12.24 -11.52
C GLY A 109 -12.42 -13.00 -10.28
N ARG A 110 -12.99 -14.19 -10.52
CA ARG A 110 -13.48 -15.10 -9.47
C ARG A 110 -12.75 -16.43 -9.59
N ALA A 111 -11.93 -16.74 -8.60
CA ALA A 111 -11.09 -17.93 -8.60
C ALA A 111 -11.93 -19.22 -8.67
N ARG A 112 -11.58 -20.13 -9.58
CA ARG A 112 -12.20 -21.47 -9.70
C ARG A 112 -12.20 -22.23 -8.38
N GLY A 113 -11.11 -22.15 -7.62
CA GLY A 113 -11.00 -22.80 -6.32
C GLY A 113 -11.94 -22.23 -5.27
N VAL A 114 -12.38 -20.97 -5.40
CA VAL A 114 -13.42 -20.39 -4.53
C VAL A 114 -14.79 -20.92 -4.92
N VAL A 115 -15.05 -21.10 -6.23
CA VAL A 115 -16.29 -21.72 -6.71
C VAL A 115 -16.38 -23.18 -6.22
N ALA A 116 -15.26 -23.90 -6.18
CA ALA A 116 -15.16 -25.25 -5.64
C ALA A 116 -15.18 -25.36 -4.10
N GLY A 117 -15.62 -24.31 -3.38
CA GLY A 117 -15.74 -24.34 -1.92
C GLY A 117 -14.47 -23.96 -1.13
N GLY A 118 -13.43 -23.48 -1.80
CA GLY A 118 -12.25 -22.87 -1.18
C GLY A 118 -12.46 -21.42 -0.73
N ALA A 119 -11.51 -20.90 0.04
CA ALA A 119 -11.47 -19.52 0.52
C ALA A 119 -10.23 -18.80 0.01
N LEU A 120 -10.44 -17.64 -0.63
CA LEU A 120 -9.36 -16.76 -1.07
C LEU A 120 -8.72 -16.05 0.14
N ARG A 121 -7.39 -16.08 0.22
CA ARG A 121 -6.60 -15.42 1.26
C ARG A 121 -5.58 -14.52 0.57
N GLN A 122 -5.76 -13.22 0.71
CA GLN A 122 -4.78 -12.22 0.29
C GLN A 122 -3.85 -11.93 1.48
N SER A 123 -2.61 -12.36 1.39
CA SER A 123 -1.61 -12.13 2.44
C SER A 123 -1.11 -10.69 2.42
N PHE A 124 -0.88 -10.14 1.22
CA PHE A 124 -0.44 -8.77 1.02
C PHE A 124 -1.53 -7.96 0.32
N ARG A 125 -2.07 -6.97 1.04
CA ARG A 125 -2.99 -5.97 0.47
C ARG A 125 -2.25 -4.83 -0.22
N LYS A 126 -1.01 -4.58 0.18
CA LYS A 126 -0.09 -3.63 -0.44
C LYS A 126 1.26 -4.31 -0.62
N LEU A 127 1.99 -3.97 -1.67
CA LEU A 127 3.36 -4.41 -1.92
C LEU A 127 4.28 -3.19 -1.97
N LYS A 128 5.50 -3.35 -1.44
CA LYS A 128 6.52 -2.31 -1.47
C LYS A 128 7.21 -2.39 -2.82
N VAL A 129 7.13 -1.30 -3.56
CA VAL A 129 7.64 -1.16 -4.91
C VAL A 129 8.69 -0.06 -4.92
N LYS A 130 9.79 -0.30 -5.63
CA LYS A 130 10.84 0.68 -5.92
C LYS A 130 10.79 1.04 -7.39
N ALA A 131 10.57 2.32 -7.71
CA ALA A 131 10.54 2.82 -9.08
C ALA A 131 10.92 4.30 -9.13
N LEU A 132 11.21 4.81 -10.33
CA LEU A 132 11.21 6.25 -10.56
C LEU A 132 9.78 6.79 -10.41
N PRO A 133 9.60 8.07 -10.00
CA PRO A 133 8.25 8.63 -9.80
C PRO A 133 7.34 8.50 -11.04
N ALA A 134 7.90 8.58 -12.24
CA ALA A 134 7.16 8.42 -13.50
C ALA A 134 6.63 6.99 -13.74
N ASN A 135 7.28 5.98 -13.14
CA ASN A 135 6.97 4.56 -13.35
C ASN A 135 6.21 3.94 -12.16
N LEU A 136 5.79 4.75 -11.18
CA LEU A 136 5.05 4.24 -10.04
C LEU A 136 3.63 3.81 -10.47
N PRO A 137 3.26 2.52 -10.28
CA PRO A 137 1.93 2.03 -10.62
C PRO A 137 0.88 2.47 -9.59
N ASP A 138 -0.33 2.72 -10.04
CA ASP A 138 -1.47 3.12 -9.18
C ASP A 138 -1.97 1.93 -8.35
N GLU A 139 -2.00 0.76 -8.98
CA GLU A 139 -2.37 -0.51 -8.38
C GLU A 139 -1.65 -1.66 -9.08
N ILE A 140 -1.45 -2.76 -8.36
CA ILE A 140 -0.94 -4.02 -8.90
C ILE A 140 -2.13 -4.94 -9.11
N VAL A 141 -2.50 -5.17 -10.36
CA VAL A 141 -3.66 -5.98 -10.73
C VAL A 141 -3.26 -7.45 -10.87
N ILE A 142 -3.96 -8.34 -10.18
CA ILE A 142 -3.75 -9.79 -10.25
C ILE A 142 -5.07 -10.48 -10.63
N ASP A 143 -5.07 -11.23 -11.74
CA ASP A 143 -6.20 -12.09 -12.10
C ASP A 143 -6.15 -13.41 -11.32
N VAL A 144 -7.18 -13.65 -10.51
CA VAL A 144 -7.29 -14.86 -9.68
C VAL A 144 -8.14 -15.95 -10.32
N THR A 145 -8.72 -15.73 -11.51
CA THR A 145 -9.71 -16.62 -12.13
C THR A 145 -9.20 -18.06 -12.26
N LYS A 146 -7.94 -18.25 -12.63
CA LYS A 146 -7.33 -19.57 -12.86
C LYS A 146 -6.93 -20.30 -11.57
N LEU A 147 -6.96 -19.64 -10.41
CA LEU A 147 -6.49 -20.24 -9.15
C LEU A 147 -7.44 -21.35 -8.69
N ARG A 148 -6.90 -22.56 -8.50
CA ARG A 148 -7.56 -23.70 -7.86
C ARG A 148 -7.21 -23.75 -6.37
N ILE A 149 -7.90 -24.61 -5.63
CA ILE A 149 -7.60 -24.86 -4.22
C ILE A 149 -6.17 -25.38 -4.08
N GLY A 150 -5.41 -24.81 -3.15
CA GLY A 150 -4.00 -25.13 -2.93
C GLY A 150 -3.05 -24.20 -3.71
N ASN A 151 -3.53 -23.56 -4.78
CA ASN A 151 -2.70 -22.67 -5.59
C ASN A 151 -2.37 -21.37 -4.85
N LYS A 152 -1.19 -20.83 -5.17
CA LYS A 152 -0.63 -19.59 -4.65
C LYS A 152 -0.10 -18.77 -5.82
N THR A 153 -0.18 -17.45 -5.69
CA THR A 153 0.51 -16.49 -6.55
C THR A 153 1.62 -15.86 -5.73
N TYR A 154 2.84 -15.95 -6.24
CA TYR A 154 4.03 -15.41 -5.61
C TYR A 154 4.38 -14.03 -6.18
N VAL A 155 5.20 -13.27 -5.45
CA VAL A 155 5.75 -11.99 -5.95
C VAL A 155 6.55 -12.21 -7.23
N GLY A 156 7.26 -13.34 -7.34
CA GLY A 156 8.00 -13.73 -8.54
C GLY A 156 7.13 -13.87 -9.79
N ASP A 157 5.84 -14.19 -9.64
CA ASP A 157 4.90 -14.42 -10.75
C ASP A 157 4.33 -13.13 -11.34
N ILE A 158 4.51 -11.98 -10.67
CA ILE A 158 3.88 -10.69 -11.00
C ILE A 158 4.89 -9.58 -11.31
N LYS A 159 6.12 -9.96 -11.68
CA LYS A 159 7.19 -9.00 -11.99
C LYS A 159 6.84 -8.11 -13.17
N SER A 160 7.29 -6.86 -13.09
CA SER A 160 7.21 -5.86 -14.16
C SER A 160 8.62 -5.34 -14.48
N ASN A 161 8.81 -4.79 -15.68
CA ASN A 161 10.06 -4.14 -16.07
C ASN A 161 10.15 -2.68 -15.58
N ASP A 162 9.01 -2.06 -15.28
CA ASP A 162 8.95 -0.63 -14.94
C ASP A 162 9.32 -0.34 -13.48
N TYR A 163 9.19 -1.36 -12.62
CA TYR A 163 9.39 -1.25 -11.18
C TYR A 163 9.82 -2.56 -10.54
N THR A 164 10.47 -2.49 -9.37
CA THR A 164 10.99 -3.67 -8.66
C THR A 164 10.30 -3.84 -7.31
N PHE A 165 9.90 -5.07 -6.97
CA PHE A 165 9.38 -5.37 -5.63
C PHE A 165 10.49 -5.43 -4.59
N MET A 166 10.23 -4.91 -3.40
CA MET A 166 11.12 -4.98 -2.23
C MET A 166 10.80 -6.19 -1.32
N HIS A 167 10.06 -7.15 -1.86
CA HIS A 167 9.67 -8.41 -1.21
C HIS A 167 10.43 -9.56 -1.87
N PRO A 168 10.69 -10.67 -1.15
CA PRO A 168 11.35 -11.82 -1.76
C PRO A 168 10.41 -12.48 -2.78
N ASP A 169 10.98 -13.05 -3.84
CA ASP A 169 10.22 -13.64 -4.95
C ASP A 169 9.27 -14.75 -4.50
N ASN A 170 9.61 -15.49 -3.45
CA ASN A 170 8.81 -16.58 -2.88
C ASN A 170 7.73 -16.10 -1.87
N ALA A 171 7.56 -14.79 -1.67
CA ALA A 171 6.48 -14.26 -0.85
C ALA A 171 5.13 -14.50 -1.55
N VAL A 172 4.16 -15.04 -0.81
CA VAL A 172 2.82 -15.34 -1.32
C VAL A 172 1.95 -14.08 -1.25
N VAL A 173 1.46 -13.60 -2.39
CA VAL A 173 0.57 -12.45 -2.47
C VAL A 173 -0.89 -12.85 -2.20
N VAL A 174 -1.35 -13.90 -2.90
CA VAL A 174 -2.69 -14.45 -2.77
C VAL A 174 -2.66 -15.97 -2.87
N ALA A 175 -3.55 -16.65 -2.16
CA ALA A 175 -3.70 -18.09 -2.19
C ALA A 175 -5.17 -18.50 -2.05
N VAL A 176 -5.54 -19.65 -2.61
CA VAL A 176 -6.84 -20.28 -2.34
C VAL A 176 -6.60 -21.47 -1.43
N LYS A 177 -7.23 -21.47 -0.25
CA LYS A 177 -7.14 -22.57 0.72
C LYS A 177 -8.47 -23.30 0.80
N MET A 178 -8.47 -24.57 1.22
CA MET A 178 -9.70 -25.27 1.58
C MET A 178 -10.46 -24.48 2.66
N SER A 179 -11.78 -24.32 2.50
CA SER A 179 -12.57 -23.67 3.53
C SER A 179 -12.80 -24.61 4.72
N ARG A 180 -12.87 -24.03 5.93
CA ARG A 180 -13.17 -24.81 7.15
C ARG A 180 -14.56 -25.43 7.12
N THR A 181 -15.49 -24.84 6.37
CA THR A 181 -16.85 -25.36 6.20
C THR A 181 -16.88 -26.60 5.33
N ALA A 182 -16.11 -26.63 4.23
CA ALA A 182 -15.91 -27.84 3.43
C ALA A 182 -15.27 -28.97 4.25
N MET A 183 -14.30 -28.65 5.13
CA MET A 183 -13.67 -29.64 6.01
C MET A 183 -14.59 -30.21 7.11
N LYS A 184 -15.65 -29.50 7.53
CA LYS A 184 -16.61 -29.98 8.53
C LYS A 184 -17.86 -30.64 7.93
N GLY A 185 -18.04 -30.56 6.61
CA GLY A 185 -19.29 -30.87 5.92
C GLY A 185 -19.38 -32.24 5.23
N GLY A 186 -18.30 -33.00 5.08
CA GLY A 186 -18.39 -34.37 4.55
C GLY A 186 -17.24 -34.79 3.63
N VAL A 187 -16.87 -36.05 3.78
CA VAL A 187 -16.16 -36.87 2.79
C VAL A 187 -17.19 -37.28 1.72
N ALA A 188 -16.92 -37.01 0.44
CA ALA A 188 -17.40 -37.72 -0.76
C ALA A 188 -17.14 -36.84 -2.01
N ASP A 189 -15.99 -37.05 -2.63
CA ASP A 189 -15.90 -37.27 -4.09
C ASP A 189 -14.52 -37.92 -4.32
N ASP A 190 -14.55 -39.23 -4.19
CA ASP A 190 -13.65 -40.15 -4.86
C ASP A 190 -14.29 -40.35 -6.23
N ASP A 191 -13.64 -39.85 -7.29
CA ASP A 191 -13.76 -40.32 -8.68
C ASP A 191 -12.84 -39.46 -9.56
N ASP A 192 -11.65 -39.99 -9.84
CA ASP A 192 -11.10 -40.18 -11.19
C ASP A 192 -9.72 -40.88 -11.07
N GLU A 193 -9.74 -42.18 -10.71
CA GLU A 193 -8.95 -43.19 -11.44
C GLU A 193 -9.83 -43.60 -12.63
N GLU A 194 -9.43 -43.41 -13.88
CA GLU A 194 -8.91 -44.41 -14.83
C GLU A 194 -8.93 -43.69 -16.22
N GLU A 195 -8.10 -43.91 -17.25
CA GLU A 195 -7.11 -44.92 -17.58
C GLU A 195 -6.28 -44.45 -18.79
N GLU A 196 -5.19 -45.17 -19.03
CA GLU A 196 -4.27 -45.15 -20.16
C GLU A 196 -4.87 -44.98 -21.57
N SER A 197 -4.07 -44.39 -22.46
CA SER A 197 -3.91 -44.98 -23.79
C SER A 197 -2.46 -44.84 -24.25
N ALA A 198 -1.78 -45.98 -24.28
CA ALA A 198 -0.51 -46.19 -24.96
C ALA A 198 -0.66 -46.02 -26.49
N GLU A 199 0.35 -45.43 -27.12
CA GLU A 199 1.05 -45.98 -28.29
C GLU A 199 2.48 -45.40 -28.36
#